data_AF-A0A341AWZ9-F1
#
_entry.id   AF-A0A341AWZ9-F1
#
_cell.length_a   1.000
_cell.length_b   1.000
_cell.length_c   1.000
_cell.angle_alpha   90.00
_cell.angle_beta   90.00
_cell.angle_gamma   90.00
#
_symmetry.space_group_name_H-M   'P 1'
#
loop_
_entity.id
_entity.type
_entity.pdbx_description
1 polymer ?
#
loop_
_entity_poly.entity_id
_entity_poly.type
_entity_poly.pdbx_seq_one_letter_code
_entity_poly.pdbx_strand_id
1 'polypeptide(L)'
;MMSLPTSHCSYPSLSICPTEPTSLLILFFPLPKMKCGNCGEISEKWQYIRLTDNVALKGGRGSASMVQKCKLCSRENSIEILSSTIKPYNAEDNEKFKTIVEFECRGLEPVDFQPQAGFAAEGLESGTVFSDINLQEKDWTDYDEKAQESVGIYEVTHQFVKS
;
A
#
# COMPACT_ATOMS: atom_id res chain seq x y z
N MET A 1 -13.91 -5.96 4.51
CA MET A 1 -14.29 -7.41 4.54
C MET A 1 -14.42 -7.87 3.11
N MET A 2 -13.73 -8.93 2.71
CA MET A 2 -13.94 -9.57 1.40
C MET A 2 -14.03 -11.09 1.59
N SER A 3 -14.92 -11.68 0.80
CA SER A 3 -15.12 -13.11 0.62
C SER A 3 -15.35 -13.40 -0.87
N LEU A 4 -14.93 -14.60 -1.27
CA LEU A 4 -14.68 -15.18 -2.61
C LEU A 4 -15.80 -15.11 -3.67
N PRO A 5 -15.43 -15.40 -4.94
CA PRO A 5 -15.86 -16.68 -5.51
C PRO A 5 -14.71 -17.53 -6.09
N THR A 6 -14.80 -18.83 -5.86
CA THR A 6 -13.96 -19.92 -6.38
C THR A 6 -14.06 -20.08 -7.91
N SER A 7 -12.92 -20.19 -8.59
CA SER A 7 -12.84 -20.93 -9.87
C SER A 7 -11.44 -21.54 -10.10
N HIS A 8 -11.38 -22.85 -9.85
CA HIS A 8 -10.53 -23.87 -10.48
C HIS A 8 -9.07 -23.51 -10.87
N CYS A 9 -8.15 -23.83 -9.95
CA CYS A 9 -6.90 -24.49 -10.31
C CYS A 9 -6.71 -25.68 -9.35
N SER A 10 -6.58 -26.87 -9.92
CA SER A 10 -6.54 -28.15 -9.22
C SER A 10 -5.11 -28.58 -8.90
N TYR A 11 -4.73 -28.54 -7.62
CA TYR A 11 -3.76 -29.44 -6.97
C TYR A 11 -4.20 -29.67 -5.50
N PRO A 12 -3.88 -30.84 -4.91
CA PRO A 12 -4.57 -31.37 -3.75
C PRO A 12 -4.10 -30.73 -2.44
N SER A 13 -5.07 -30.41 -1.56
CA SER A 13 -4.94 -30.30 -0.09
C SER A 13 -3.66 -29.66 0.48
N LEU A 14 -3.80 -28.38 0.89
CA LEU A 14 -2.99 -27.63 1.87
C LEU A 14 -1.45 -27.73 1.76
N SER A 15 -0.79 -26.57 1.63
CA SER A 15 0.24 -26.10 2.58
C SER A 15 0.81 -24.78 2.06
N ILE A 16 0.96 -23.81 2.95
CA ILE A 16 1.75 -22.60 2.78
C ILE A 16 3.10 -23.02 2.16
N CYS A 17 3.44 -22.53 0.96
CA CYS A 17 4.81 -22.65 0.47
C CYS A 17 5.67 -21.71 1.33
N PRO A 18 6.79 -22.21 1.89
CA PRO A 18 7.61 -21.41 2.77
C PRO A 18 8.15 -20.20 2.01
N THR A 19 8.36 -19.13 2.77
CA THR A 19 9.19 -17.94 2.46
C THR A 19 8.51 -16.76 1.77
N GLU A 20 7.48 -16.28 2.48
CA GLU A 20 7.09 -14.87 2.44
C GLU A 20 8.16 -13.97 3.05
N PRO A 21 8.30 -12.73 2.55
CA PRO A 21 9.30 -11.85 3.09
C PRO A 21 8.99 -11.30 4.50
N THR A 22 10.02 -11.19 5.36
CA THR A 22 9.96 -10.77 6.78
C THR A 22 9.55 -9.33 7.00
N SER A 23 9.54 -8.48 5.98
CA SER A 23 9.00 -7.14 6.12
C SER A 23 8.78 -6.47 4.77
N LEU A 24 7.52 -6.20 4.42
CA LEU A 24 7.21 -5.27 3.34
C LEU A 24 7.44 -3.82 3.82
N LEU A 25 8.61 -3.25 3.55
CA LEU A 25 8.89 -1.84 3.84
C LEU A 25 8.46 -0.98 2.65
N ILE A 26 7.50 -0.09 2.89
CA ILE A 26 6.91 0.77 1.86
C ILE A 26 7.64 2.10 1.89
N LEU A 27 8.60 2.29 0.98
CA LEU A 27 9.32 3.56 0.86
C LEU A 27 8.52 4.60 0.07
N PHE A 28 7.61 4.13 -0.78
CA PHE A 28 6.77 4.96 -1.63
C PHE A 28 5.33 4.45 -1.58
N PHE A 29 4.40 5.34 -1.22
CA PHE A 29 2.97 5.06 -1.32
C PHE A 29 2.45 5.66 -2.64
N PRO A 30 2.44 4.92 -3.75
CA PRO A 30 1.70 5.35 -4.94
C PRO A 30 0.24 5.47 -4.56
N LEU A 31 -0.24 6.70 -4.44
CA LEU A 31 -1.52 6.94 -3.80
C LEU A 31 -2.70 7.13 -4.78
N PRO A 32 -3.89 6.80 -4.29
CA PRO A 32 -5.19 6.74 -4.95
C PRO A 32 -5.56 7.75 -6.01
N LYS A 33 -6.61 7.35 -6.73
CA LYS A 33 -7.71 8.27 -6.98
C LYS A 33 -8.23 8.86 -5.66
N MET A 34 -8.19 10.18 -5.53
CA MET A 34 -8.60 10.87 -4.31
C MET A 34 -10.00 11.41 -4.45
N LYS A 35 -10.82 11.29 -3.41
CA LYS A 35 -12.17 11.83 -3.35
C LYS A 35 -12.22 13.08 -2.49
N CYS A 36 -12.80 14.16 -3.01
CA CYS A 36 -13.11 15.33 -2.22
C CYS A 36 -14.27 15.03 -1.27
N GLY A 37 -14.04 15.18 0.04
CA GLY A 37 -15.07 14.97 1.07
C GLY A 37 -16.21 15.99 1.02
N ASN A 38 -16.06 17.09 0.27
CA ASN A 38 -17.08 18.14 0.16
C ASN A 38 -18.07 17.92 -0.99
N CYS A 39 -17.57 17.71 -2.21
CA CYS A 39 -18.42 17.61 -3.42
C CYS A 39 -18.38 16.23 -4.07
N GLY A 40 -17.61 15.28 -3.52
CA GLY A 40 -17.51 13.92 -4.04
C GLY A 40 -16.64 13.74 -5.29
N GLU A 41 -16.06 14.82 -5.82
CA GLU A 41 -15.17 14.78 -7.00
C GLU A 41 -14.01 13.81 -6.78
N ILE A 42 -13.77 12.91 -7.74
CA ILE A 42 -12.68 11.95 -7.72
C ILE A 42 -11.62 12.36 -8.73
N SER A 43 -10.34 12.34 -8.36
CA SER A 43 -9.27 12.72 -9.28
C SER A 43 -9.19 11.81 -10.50
N GLU A 44 -9.10 12.42 -11.68
CA GLU A 44 -8.90 11.70 -12.96
C GLU A 44 -7.53 11.02 -13.05
N LYS A 45 -6.50 11.71 -12.53
CA LYS A 45 -5.10 11.25 -12.55
C LYS A 45 -4.71 10.62 -11.22
N TRP A 46 -3.79 9.67 -11.29
CA TRP A 46 -3.07 9.13 -10.14
C TRP A 46 -2.25 10.24 -9.46
N GLN A 47 -2.18 10.19 -8.14
CA GLN A 47 -1.49 11.19 -7.33
C GLN A 47 -0.46 10.51 -6.44
N TYR A 48 0.78 10.96 -6.53
CA TYR A 48 1.86 10.43 -5.71
C TYR A 48 2.03 11.31 -4.48
N ILE A 49 1.97 10.70 -3.29
CA ILE A 49 2.40 11.37 -2.06
C ILE A 49 3.53 10.57 -1.44
N ARG A 50 4.51 11.26 -0.87
CA ARG A 50 5.65 10.62 -0.23
C ARG A 50 5.74 11.05 1.22
N LEU A 51 6.31 10.17 2.03
CA LEU A 51 6.58 10.48 3.43
C LEU A 51 7.50 11.70 3.61
N THR A 52 8.40 11.89 2.65
CA THR A 52 9.36 13.00 2.63
C THR A 52 8.73 14.33 2.19
N ASP A 53 7.54 14.29 1.58
CA ASP A 53 6.87 15.51 1.16
C ASP A 53 6.29 16.22 2.38
N ASN A 54 6.61 17.51 2.52
CA ASN A 54 6.18 18.34 3.64
C ASN A 54 5.70 19.69 3.09
N VAL A 55 4.39 19.84 2.99
CA VAL A 55 3.74 21.06 2.49
C VAL A 55 3.08 21.78 3.65
N ALA A 56 3.48 23.03 3.90
CA ALA A 56 2.95 23.83 5.00
C ALA A 56 1.44 24.11 4.82
N LEU A 57 0.67 23.90 5.90
CA LEU A 57 -0.76 24.21 5.92
C LEU A 57 -0.98 25.69 6.30
N LYS A 58 -1.97 26.32 5.67
CA LYS A 58 -2.38 27.69 6.02
C LYS A 58 -2.83 27.77 7.48
N GLY A 59 -2.49 28.87 8.13
CA GLY A 59 -2.92 29.18 9.50
C GLY A 59 -2.15 28.44 10.61
N GLY A 60 -0.91 28.00 10.34
CA GLY A 60 -0.06 27.39 11.37
C GLY A 60 -0.51 26.01 11.83
N ARG A 61 -1.31 25.29 11.01
CA ARG A 61 -1.90 23.99 11.35
C ARG A 61 -0.92 22.80 11.14
N GLY A 62 0.38 23.06 11.09
CA GLY A 62 1.40 22.08 10.76
C GLY A 62 1.65 21.94 9.25
N SER A 63 2.00 20.73 8.85
CA SER A 63 2.32 20.35 7.47
C SER A 63 1.50 19.14 7.04
N ALA A 64 1.44 18.86 5.75
CA ALA A 64 0.85 17.64 5.22
C ALA A 64 1.72 17.09 4.08
N SER A 65 1.57 15.81 3.77
CA SER A 65 2.25 15.18 2.63
C SER A 65 1.76 15.74 1.29
N MET A 66 0.50 16.19 1.23
CA MET A 66 -0.05 16.87 0.06
C MET A 66 -1.15 17.86 0.43
N VAL A 67 -1.16 19.00 -0.26
CA VAL A 67 -2.24 20.00 -0.21
C VAL A 67 -2.70 20.27 -1.63
N GLN A 68 -4.00 20.21 -1.88
CA GLN A 68 -4.55 20.54 -3.20
C GLN A 68 -5.92 21.20 -3.13
N LYS A 69 -6.22 21.99 -4.16
CA LYS A 69 -7.53 22.60 -4.36
C LYS A 69 -8.39 21.68 -5.21
N CYS A 70 -9.59 21.32 -4.74
CA CYS A 70 -10.55 20.56 -5.52
C CYS A 70 -10.90 21.33 -6.81
N LYS A 71 -10.77 20.66 -7.96
CA LYS A 71 -11.04 21.27 -9.28
C LYS A 71 -12.52 21.66 -9.46
N LEU A 72 -13.43 20.98 -8.78
CA LEU A 72 -14.86 21.23 -8.87
C LEU A 72 -15.33 22.31 -7.89
N CYS A 73 -15.19 22.08 -6.57
CA CYS A 73 -15.75 22.98 -5.55
C CYS A 73 -14.76 24.04 -5.02
N SER A 74 -13.53 24.08 -5.53
CA SER A 74 -12.48 25.01 -5.08
C SER A 74 -12.05 24.91 -3.62
N ARG A 75 -12.53 23.92 -2.85
CA ARG A 75 -12.11 23.69 -1.47
C ARG A 75 -10.66 23.21 -1.41
N GLU A 76 -9.87 23.82 -0.53
CA GLU A 76 -8.51 23.35 -0.21
C GLU A 76 -8.59 22.14 0.73
N ASN A 77 -7.96 21.04 0.33
CA ASN A 77 -7.94 19.78 1.07
C ASN A 77 -6.49 19.33 1.25
N SER A 78 -6.23 18.52 2.28
CA SER A 78 -4.91 17.95 2.52
C SER A 78 -4.98 16.51 3.00
N ILE A 79 -3.88 15.79 2.82
CA ILE A 79 -3.68 14.44 3.33
C ILE A 79 -2.25 14.30 3.83
N GLU A 80 -2.07 13.67 4.99
CA GLU A 80 -0.77 13.42 5.60
C GLU A 80 -0.58 11.92 5.85
N ILE A 81 0.60 11.40 5.50
CA ILE A 81 0.99 10.03 5.84
C ILE A 81 1.47 10.02 7.29
N LEU A 82 0.85 9.20 8.14
CA LEU A 82 1.26 9.07 9.53
C LEU A 82 2.44 8.10 9.63
N SER A 83 3.66 8.63 9.62
CA SER A 83 4.91 7.84 9.62
C SER A 83 4.97 6.78 10.72
N SER A 84 4.46 7.08 11.91
CA SER A 84 4.42 6.19 13.07
C SER A 84 3.48 4.98 12.90
N THR A 85 2.61 4.99 11.90
CA THR A 85 1.62 3.93 11.64
C THR A 85 2.09 2.94 10.58
N ILE A 86 3.22 3.22 9.92
CA ILE A 86 3.78 2.35 8.90
C ILE A 86 4.21 1.04 9.56
N LYS A 87 3.62 -0.07 9.11
CA LYS A 87 3.89 -1.42 9.62
C LYS A 87 4.21 -2.35 8.47
N PRO A 88 5.17 -3.25 8.63
CA PRO A 88 5.43 -4.28 7.62
C PRO A 88 4.26 -5.27 7.54
N TYR A 89 4.09 -5.87 6.36
CA TYR A 89 3.31 -7.09 6.19
C TYR A 89 4.27 -8.28 6.31
N ASN A 90 3.98 -9.20 7.22
CA ASN A 90 4.85 -10.33 7.59
C ASN A 90 4.16 -11.66 7.27
N ALA A 91 4.93 -12.76 7.28
CA ALA A 91 4.42 -14.12 7.03
C ALA A 91 3.22 -14.53 7.92
N GLU A 92 3.16 -14.04 9.16
CA GLU A 92 2.04 -14.30 10.09
C GLU A 92 0.71 -13.62 9.68
N ASP A 93 0.81 -12.61 8.81
CA ASP A 93 -0.31 -11.85 8.27
C ASP A 93 -0.87 -12.45 6.99
N ASN A 94 -0.26 -13.51 6.46
CA ASN A 94 -0.62 -14.09 5.17
C ASN A 94 -2.13 -14.29 5.01
N GLU A 95 -2.63 -13.96 3.81
CA GLU A 95 -4.03 -13.99 3.39
C GLU A 95 -4.99 -13.16 4.28
N LYS A 96 -4.49 -12.25 5.11
CA LYS A 96 -5.31 -11.39 5.98
C LYS A 96 -5.11 -9.92 5.64
N PHE A 97 -6.19 -9.15 5.71
CA PHE A 97 -6.06 -7.70 5.69
C PHE A 97 -5.35 -7.19 6.95
N LYS A 98 -4.25 -6.49 6.75
CA LYS A 98 -3.52 -5.75 7.78
C LYS A 98 -3.44 -4.27 7.41
N THR A 99 -3.65 -3.41 8.40
CA THR A 99 -3.35 -1.98 8.25
C THR A 99 -1.83 -1.79 8.24
N ILE A 100 -1.30 -1.39 7.08
CA ILE A 100 0.14 -1.13 6.86
C ILE A 100 0.50 0.36 6.90
N VAL A 101 -0.50 1.25 6.81
CA VAL A 101 -0.34 2.71 6.86
C VAL A 101 -1.68 3.38 7.18
N GLU A 102 -1.64 4.50 7.89
CA GLU A 102 -2.78 5.38 8.13
C GLU A 102 -2.53 6.77 7.55
N PHE A 103 -3.62 7.44 7.17
CA PHE A 103 -3.59 8.79 6.61
C PHE A 103 -4.46 9.74 7.42
N GLU A 104 -3.92 10.88 7.81
CA GLU A 104 -4.73 11.98 8.33
C GLU A 104 -5.38 12.73 7.16
N CYS A 105 -6.70 12.58 7.02
CA CYS A 105 -7.46 13.11 5.89
C CYS A 105 -8.20 14.40 6.28
N ARG A 106 -7.91 15.52 5.59
CA ARG A 106 -8.60 16.81 5.77
C ARG A 106 -9.32 17.19 4.48
N GLY A 107 -10.53 16.64 4.29
CA GLY A 107 -11.37 16.93 3.11
C GLY A 107 -10.97 16.19 1.83
N LEU A 108 -9.94 15.34 1.89
CA LEU A 108 -9.47 14.50 0.81
C LEU A 108 -9.31 13.07 1.32
N GLU A 109 -10.05 12.12 0.74
CA GLU A 109 -10.01 10.71 1.14
C GLU A 109 -9.41 9.85 0.02
N PRO A 110 -8.51 8.90 0.34
CA PRO A 110 -8.07 7.89 -0.60
C PRO A 110 -9.22 6.93 -0.95
N VAL A 111 -9.47 6.63 -2.24
CA VAL A 111 -10.54 5.69 -2.65
C VAL A 111 -10.07 4.52 -3.52
N ASP A 112 -8.81 4.50 -3.94
CA ASP A 112 -8.20 3.41 -4.69
C ASP A 112 -6.71 3.31 -4.34
N PHE A 113 -5.99 2.27 -4.72
CA PHE A 113 -4.56 2.16 -4.48
C PHE A 113 -3.96 1.30 -5.59
N GLN A 114 -2.84 1.75 -6.16
CA GLN A 114 -2.12 0.97 -7.14
C GLN A 114 -0.70 0.82 -6.63
N PRO A 115 -0.34 -0.32 -6.00
CA PRO A 115 1.03 -0.55 -5.61
C PRO A 115 1.93 -0.54 -6.86
N GLN A 116 3.15 -0.04 -6.72
CA GLN A 116 4.13 0.07 -7.82
C GLN A 116 5.49 -0.47 -7.32
N ALA A 117 6.59 0.02 -7.86
CA ALA A 117 7.93 -0.24 -7.34
C ALA A 117 8.20 0.50 -6.02
N GLY A 118 9.22 0.04 -5.29
CA GLY A 118 9.69 0.66 -4.04
C GLY A 118 9.34 -0.10 -2.77
N PHE A 119 8.88 -1.35 -2.92
CA PHE A 119 8.78 -2.29 -1.81
C PHE A 119 10.10 -3.02 -1.63
N ALA A 120 10.39 -3.38 -0.38
CA ALA A 120 11.48 -4.27 -0.03
C ALA A 120 10.95 -5.39 0.86
N ALA A 121 11.70 -6.48 0.93
CA ALA A 121 11.30 -7.77 1.48
C ALA A 121 12.56 -8.56 1.86
N GLU A 122 12.43 -9.57 2.72
CA GLU A 122 13.57 -10.38 3.15
C GLU A 122 13.17 -11.86 3.28
N GLY A 123 13.92 -12.79 2.70
CA GLY A 123 13.62 -14.22 2.78
C GLY A 123 13.55 -14.74 4.22
N LEU A 124 12.48 -15.45 4.56
CA LEU A 124 12.12 -15.84 5.94
C LEU A 124 13.24 -16.57 6.70
N GLU A 125 13.90 -17.52 6.04
CA GLU A 125 14.95 -18.36 6.64
C GLU A 125 16.36 -17.85 6.33
N SER A 126 16.55 -17.21 5.18
CA SER A 126 17.87 -16.85 4.63
C SER A 126 18.34 -15.44 4.99
N GLY A 127 17.41 -14.55 5.35
CA GLY A 127 17.66 -13.13 5.44
C GLY A 127 18.06 -12.48 4.10
N THR A 128 17.76 -13.11 2.96
CA THR A 128 18.07 -12.55 1.63
C THR A 128 17.17 -11.34 1.38
N VAL A 129 17.77 -10.15 1.22
CA VAL A 129 17.01 -8.93 0.97
C VAL A 129 16.64 -8.83 -0.51
N PHE A 130 15.36 -8.68 -0.77
CA PHE A 130 14.78 -8.35 -2.08
C PHE A 130 14.38 -6.87 -2.07
N SER A 131 15.05 -6.06 -2.89
CA SER A 131 14.78 -4.62 -3.02
C SER A 131 14.04 -4.31 -4.32
N ASP A 132 13.46 -3.11 -4.40
CA ASP A 132 12.79 -2.59 -5.59
C ASP A 132 11.69 -3.50 -6.14
N ILE A 133 11.02 -4.26 -5.26
CA ILE A 133 9.88 -5.09 -5.63
C ILE A 133 8.79 -4.19 -6.22
N ASN A 134 8.31 -4.60 -7.40
CA ASN A 134 7.22 -3.96 -8.11
C ASN A 134 5.96 -4.81 -8.06
N LEU A 135 4.94 -4.32 -7.37
CA LEU A 135 3.65 -5.00 -7.19
C LEU A 135 2.55 -4.46 -8.13
N GLN A 136 2.91 -3.74 -9.20
CA GLN A 136 1.94 -3.17 -10.15
C GLN A 136 1.05 -4.25 -10.79
N GLU A 137 1.62 -5.40 -11.13
CA GLU A 137 0.90 -6.53 -11.72
C GLU A 137 0.22 -7.42 -10.68
N LYS A 138 0.28 -7.03 -9.40
CA LYS A 138 -0.26 -7.74 -8.22
C LYS A 138 0.40 -9.08 -7.89
N ASP A 139 1.25 -9.57 -8.78
CA ASP A 139 2.07 -10.76 -8.59
C ASP A 139 3.55 -10.38 -8.80
N TRP A 140 4.42 -10.95 -7.97
CA TRP A 140 5.86 -10.83 -8.06
C TRP A 140 6.50 -12.17 -7.67
N THR A 141 7.57 -12.55 -8.37
CA THR A 141 8.32 -13.78 -8.13
C THR A 141 9.80 -13.53 -8.30
N ASP A 142 10.60 -14.19 -7.46
CA ASP A 142 12.05 -14.21 -7.58
C ASP A 142 12.60 -15.54 -7.02
N TYR A 143 13.91 -15.67 -6.94
CA TYR A 143 14.58 -16.86 -6.43
C TYR A 143 15.57 -16.50 -5.32
N ASP A 144 15.44 -17.16 -4.18
CA ASP A 144 16.36 -17.03 -3.06
C ASP A 144 17.52 -18.02 -3.22
N GLU A 145 18.65 -17.52 -3.73
CA GLU A 145 19.85 -18.34 -3.92
C GLU A 145 20.42 -18.93 -2.63
N LYS A 146 20.20 -18.29 -1.47
CA LYS A 146 20.71 -18.82 -0.20
C LYS A 146 19.84 -19.95 0.33
N ALA A 147 18.52 -19.85 0.17
CA ALA A 147 17.57 -20.88 0.57
C ALA A 147 17.35 -21.96 -0.49
N GLN A 148 17.78 -21.71 -1.74
CA GLN A 148 17.58 -22.59 -2.90
C GLN A 148 16.09 -22.86 -3.18
N GLU A 149 15.29 -21.79 -3.16
CA GLU A 149 13.84 -21.87 -3.34
C GLU A 149 13.28 -20.62 -4.06
N SER A 150 12.08 -20.74 -4.62
CA SER A 150 11.34 -19.63 -5.20
C SER A 150 10.60 -18.85 -4.13
N VAL A 151 10.63 -17.52 -4.23
CA VAL A 151 9.86 -16.61 -3.38
C VAL A 151 8.83 -15.87 -4.22
N GLY A 152 7.73 -15.44 -3.60
CA GLY A 152 6.72 -14.68 -4.31
C GLY A 152 5.72 -13.95 -3.43
N ILE A 153 5.09 -12.93 -4.02
CA ILE A 153 3.98 -12.17 -3.47
C ILE A 153 2.89 -12.21 -4.54
N TYR A 154 1.71 -12.71 -4.20
CA TYR A 154 0.66 -12.96 -5.18
C TYR A 154 -0.67 -12.35 -4.74
N GLU A 155 -1.54 -12.11 -5.71
CA GLU A 155 -2.93 -11.68 -5.51
C GLU A 155 -3.05 -10.44 -4.61
N VAL A 156 -2.14 -9.48 -4.77
CA VAL A 156 -2.13 -8.25 -3.95
C VAL A 156 -3.46 -7.52 -4.09
N THR A 157 -4.12 -7.33 -2.94
CA THR A 157 -5.37 -6.58 -2.80
C THR A 157 -5.28 -5.57 -1.67
N HIS A 158 -6.17 -4.57 -1.70
CA HIS A 158 -6.22 -3.51 -0.70
C HIS A 158 -7.66 -3.15 -0.34
N GLN A 159 -7.84 -2.54 0.83
CA GLN A 159 -9.08 -1.89 1.22
C GLN A 159 -8.77 -0.70 2.13
N PHE A 160 -9.63 0.32 2.10
CA PHE A 160 -9.59 1.42 3.06
C PHE A 160 -10.60 1.18 4.18
N VAL A 161 -10.17 1.36 5.42
CA VAL A 161 -11.01 1.29 6.62
C VAL A 161 -10.99 2.67 7.28
N LYS A 162 -12.16 3.19 7.63
CA LYS A 162 -12.26 4.44 8.40
C LYS A 162 -12.03 4.12 9.88
N SER A 163 -11.08 4.83 10.51
CA SER A 163 -10.83 4.80 11.95
C SER A 163 -11.62 5.86 12.70
#